data_AF-A0A950C3P9-F1
#
_entry.id   AF-A0A950C3P9-F1
#
_cell.length_a   1.000
_cell.length_b   1.000
_cell.length_c   1.000
_cell.angle_alpha   90.00
_cell.angle_beta   90.00
_cell.angle_gamma   90.00
#
_symmetry.space_group_name_H-M   'P 1'
#
loop_
_entity.id
_entity.type
_entity.pdbx_description
1 polymer ?
#
loop_
_entity_poly.entity_id
_entity_poly.type
_entity_poly.pdbx_seq_one_letter_code
_entity_poly.pdbx_strand_id
1 'polypeptide(L)'
;TGVGLIAALIFRVLDARYAAGAEVRNAAGERIDWSAVFSFDLSYWYILGLHVLYAAVFFPFRQTFAIEYFQHVKGLTLQQAGDVNAWVFACAVVATPLFGLVADRFGHRSLILSVGTVLLPVTFMILSLTHLGPWVSTALMGVSFSLVPAIIWPSTTLIVEPRRLGTALGVITVLQALGLWGSNRIAGWLAEQAGAGPTNPAGYSPMIWYFTLLSLTALASAVLLWRRESGPQGHGLESAGALTRERA
;
A
#
# COMPACT_ATOMS: atom_id res chain seq x y z
N THR A 1 -8.17 8.95 -22.24
CA THR A 1 -8.38 8.29 -23.55
C THR A 1 -9.88 8.08 -23.77
N GLY A 2 -10.39 8.26 -24.99
CA GLY A 2 -11.84 8.23 -25.30
C GLY A 2 -12.58 6.97 -24.84
N VAL A 3 -11.86 5.86 -24.63
CA VAL A 3 -12.37 4.62 -24.02
C VAL A 3 -12.90 4.86 -22.60
N GLY A 4 -12.23 5.69 -21.80
CA GLY A 4 -12.70 6.03 -20.45
C GLY A 4 -13.98 6.87 -20.47
N LEU A 5 -14.14 7.74 -21.47
CA LEU A 5 -15.35 8.53 -21.66
C LEU A 5 -16.53 7.64 -22.08
N ILE A 6 -16.29 6.70 -22.99
CA ILE A 6 -17.30 5.73 -23.43
C ILE A 6 -17.72 4.82 -22.26
N ALA A 7 -16.76 4.31 -21.49
CA ALA A 7 -17.05 3.51 -20.29
C ALA A 7 -17.86 4.29 -19.25
N ALA A 8 -17.53 5.56 -19.02
CA ALA A 8 -18.28 6.43 -18.10
C ALA A 8 -19.72 6.71 -18.58
N LEU A 9 -19.91 6.89 -19.90
CA LEU A 9 -21.24 7.08 -20.49
C LEU A 9 -22.09 5.80 -20.42
N ILE A 10 -21.50 4.63 -20.70
CA ILE A 10 -22.16 3.34 -20.54
C ILE A 10 -22.56 3.12 -19.09
N PHE A 11 -21.64 3.37 -18.15
CA PHE A 11 -21.92 3.27 -16.72
C PHE A 11 -23.09 4.18 -16.32
N ARG A 12 -23.09 5.45 -16.77
CA ARG A 12 -24.18 6.39 -16.48
C ARG A 12 -25.53 5.91 -17.02
N VAL A 13 -25.58 5.31 -18.20
CA VAL A 13 -26.82 4.78 -18.78
C VAL A 13 -27.30 3.54 -18.02
N LEU A 14 -26.39 2.66 -17.59
CA LEU A 14 -26.72 1.50 -16.78
C LEU A 14 -27.21 1.94 -15.38
N ASP A 15 -26.50 2.85 -14.74
CA ASP A 15 -26.82 3.37 -13.42
C ASP A 15 -28.19 4.08 -13.44
N ALA A 16 -28.49 4.91 -14.45
CA ALA A 16 -29.80 5.51 -14.60
C ALA A 16 -30.95 4.50 -14.82
N ARG A 17 -30.65 3.33 -15.41
CA ARG A 17 -31.65 2.27 -15.63
C ARG A 17 -31.87 1.42 -14.38
N TYR A 18 -30.84 1.20 -13.56
CA TYR A 18 -30.93 0.37 -12.35
C TYR A 18 -31.21 1.18 -11.07
N ALA A 19 -30.88 2.48 -11.03
CA ALA A 19 -31.19 3.37 -9.91
C ALA A 19 -32.68 3.70 -9.80
N ALA A 20 -33.47 3.46 -10.85
CA ALA A 20 -34.93 3.65 -10.83
C ALA A 20 -35.67 2.75 -9.81
N GLY A 21 -35.00 1.74 -9.25
CA GLY A 21 -35.53 0.88 -8.17
C GLY A 21 -34.73 0.92 -6.86
N ALA A 22 -33.65 1.70 -6.79
CA ALA A 22 -32.85 1.83 -5.58
C ALA A 22 -33.38 3.00 -4.75
N GLU A 23 -34.09 2.72 -3.65
CA GLU A 23 -34.33 3.74 -2.64
C GLU A 23 -32.98 4.27 -2.17
N VAL A 24 -32.65 5.50 -2.57
CA VAL A 24 -31.56 6.25 -1.96
C VAL A 24 -32.00 6.51 -0.53
N ARG A 25 -31.59 5.62 0.40
CA ARG A 25 -31.66 5.92 1.82
C ARG A 25 -30.90 7.22 2.00
N ASN A 26 -31.63 8.31 2.19
CA ASN A 26 -31.07 9.58 2.58
C ASN A 26 -30.17 9.30 3.78
N ALA A 27 -28.85 9.32 3.54
CA ALA A 27 -27.86 9.34 4.60
C ALA A 27 -28.01 10.71 5.25
N ALA A 28 -29.03 10.83 6.12
CA ALA A 28 -29.24 11.98 6.98
C ALA A 28 -27.88 12.28 7.61
N GLY A 29 -27.34 13.46 7.29
CA GLY A 29 -25.95 13.85 7.47
C GLY A 29 -25.33 13.14 8.66
N GLU A 30 -24.53 12.12 8.36
CA GLU A 30 -23.87 11.33 9.39
C GLU A 30 -22.99 12.29 10.17
N ARG A 31 -23.45 12.66 11.38
CA ARG A 31 -22.68 13.53 12.27
C ARG A 31 -21.36 12.81 12.50
N ILE A 32 -20.27 13.40 12.01
CA ILE A 32 -18.92 12.90 12.24
C ILE A 32 -18.68 13.01 13.74
N ASP A 33 -18.86 11.90 14.43
CA ASP A 33 -18.51 11.78 15.82
C ASP A 33 -17.00 11.56 15.91
N TRP A 34 -16.25 12.64 16.15
CA TRP A 34 -14.80 12.60 16.27
C TRP A 34 -14.33 11.68 17.41
N SER A 35 -15.16 11.41 18.41
CA SER A 35 -14.85 10.45 19.47
C SER A 35 -14.97 9.00 18.97
N ALA A 36 -15.86 8.74 18.01
CA ALA A 36 -16.04 7.44 17.39
C ALA A 36 -14.83 7.03 16.52
N VAL A 37 -14.02 7.99 16.05
CA VAL A 37 -12.77 7.71 15.32
C VAL A 37 -11.75 6.97 16.19
N PHE A 38 -11.68 7.27 17.49
CA PHE A 38 -10.75 6.60 18.40
C PHE A 38 -11.30 5.26 18.95
N SER A 39 -12.56 4.96 18.67
CA SER A 39 -13.23 3.73 19.14
C SER A 39 -13.03 2.52 18.21
N PHE A 40 -12.28 2.64 17.11
CA PHE A 40 -12.01 1.52 16.22
C PHE A 40 -11.17 0.44 16.90
N ASP A 41 -11.39 -0.82 16.50
CA ASP A 41 -10.61 -1.96 16.97
C ASP A 41 -9.11 -1.78 16.69
N LEU A 42 -8.25 -2.32 17.55
CA LEU A 42 -6.80 -2.22 17.37
C LEU A 42 -6.32 -2.83 16.03
N SER A 43 -7.06 -3.80 15.48
CA SER A 43 -6.76 -4.40 14.17
C SER A 43 -6.89 -3.37 13.05
N TYR A 44 -7.86 -2.46 13.14
CA TYR A 44 -7.97 -1.32 12.23
C TYR A 44 -6.75 -0.41 12.35
N TRP A 45 -6.29 -0.10 13.57
CA TRP A 45 -5.11 0.74 13.78
C TRP A 45 -3.83 0.09 13.24
N TYR A 46 -3.67 -1.23 13.36
CA TYR A 46 -2.54 -1.93 12.76
C TYR A 46 -2.58 -1.93 11.23
N ILE A 47 -3.74 -2.13 10.62
CA ILE A 47 -3.91 -2.04 9.15
C ILE A 47 -3.64 -0.62 8.67
N LEU A 48 -4.21 0.38 9.35
CA LEU A 48 -3.99 1.79 9.06
C LEU A 48 -2.51 2.16 9.18
N GLY A 49 -1.86 1.78 10.27
CA GLY A 49 -0.43 2.01 10.49
C GLY A 49 0.44 1.35 9.42
N LEU A 50 0.18 0.08 9.12
CA LEU A 50 0.85 -0.64 8.04
C LEU A 50 0.64 0.07 6.69
N HIS A 51 -0.59 0.43 6.35
CA HIS A 51 -0.93 1.08 5.08
C HIS A 51 -0.21 2.42 4.92
N VAL A 52 -0.28 3.26 5.95
CA VAL A 52 0.36 4.58 5.94
C VAL A 52 1.88 4.45 5.85
N LEU A 53 2.50 3.56 6.65
CA LEU A 53 3.94 3.34 6.61
C LEU A 53 4.39 2.74 5.27
N TYR A 54 3.66 1.77 4.74
CA TYR A 54 3.91 1.18 3.42
C TYR A 54 3.88 2.25 2.34
N ALA A 55 2.81 3.04 2.30
CA ALA A 55 2.63 4.12 1.33
C ALA A 55 3.71 5.20 1.48
N ALA A 56 4.08 5.55 2.72
CA ALA A 56 5.14 6.49 3.04
C ALA A 56 6.54 6.00 2.64
N VAL A 57 6.75 4.70 2.46
CA VAL A 57 8.03 4.19 1.93
C VAL A 57 7.99 4.07 0.41
N PHE A 58 6.97 3.36 -0.10
CA PHE A 58 6.91 2.95 -1.49
C PHE A 58 6.75 4.16 -2.44
N PHE A 59 5.81 5.06 -2.16
CA PHE A 59 5.52 6.18 -3.06
C PHE A 59 6.64 7.20 -3.10
N PRO A 60 7.14 7.74 -1.97
CA PRO A 60 8.25 8.70 -2.00
C PRO A 60 9.48 8.16 -2.71
N PHE A 61 9.87 6.91 -2.43
CA PHE A 61 11.01 6.31 -3.12
C PHE A 61 10.76 6.18 -4.62
N ARG A 62 9.65 5.55 -5.06
CA ARG A 62 9.43 5.27 -6.50
C ARG A 62 9.05 6.50 -7.31
N GLN A 63 8.33 7.46 -6.73
CA GLN A 63 7.86 8.65 -7.45
C GLN A 63 8.91 9.75 -7.46
N THR A 64 9.63 9.96 -6.36
CA THR A 64 10.52 11.11 -6.21
C THR A 64 11.99 10.74 -6.41
N PHE A 65 12.46 9.64 -5.80
CA PHE A 65 13.91 9.41 -5.64
C PHE A 65 14.50 8.28 -6.49
N ALA A 66 13.68 7.32 -6.96
CA ALA A 66 14.17 6.09 -7.57
C ALA A 66 14.94 6.33 -8.87
N ILE A 67 14.44 7.25 -9.72
CA ILE A 67 15.07 7.56 -11.00
C ILE A 67 16.46 8.17 -10.77
N GLU A 68 16.56 9.22 -9.95
CA GLU A 68 17.84 9.85 -9.62
C GLU A 68 18.80 8.88 -8.93
N TYR A 69 18.29 8.06 -8.00
CA TYR A 69 19.09 7.03 -7.34
C TYR A 69 19.67 6.04 -8.36
N PHE A 70 18.87 5.55 -9.31
CA PHE A 70 19.34 4.64 -10.35
C PHE A 70 20.32 5.30 -11.32
N GLN A 71 20.17 6.58 -11.61
CA GLN A 71 21.13 7.32 -12.43
C GLN A 71 22.46 7.52 -11.70
N HIS A 72 22.42 8.07 -10.48
CA HIS A 72 23.63 8.46 -9.75
C HIS A 72 24.37 7.27 -9.14
N VAL A 73 23.64 6.29 -8.61
CA VAL A 73 24.25 5.14 -7.88
C VAL A 73 24.48 3.93 -8.79
N LYS A 74 23.58 3.68 -9.75
CA LYS A 74 23.67 2.52 -10.66
C LYS A 74 24.18 2.89 -12.05
N GLY A 75 24.46 4.17 -12.32
CA GLY A 75 25.01 4.64 -13.59
C GLY A 75 24.07 4.48 -14.78
N LEU A 76 22.76 4.32 -14.53
CA LEU A 76 21.78 4.14 -15.59
C LEU A 76 21.50 5.46 -16.32
N THR A 77 21.14 5.38 -17.61
CA THR A 77 20.59 6.53 -18.31
C THR A 77 19.21 6.87 -17.76
N LEU A 78 18.73 8.10 -18.01
CA LEU A 78 17.38 8.51 -17.61
C LEU A 78 16.30 7.55 -18.16
N GLN A 79 16.47 7.11 -19.40
CA GLN A 79 15.55 6.16 -20.04
C GLN A 79 15.56 4.80 -19.33
N GLN A 80 16.74 4.23 -19.09
CA GLN A 80 16.87 2.95 -18.39
C GLN A 80 16.35 3.01 -16.94
N ALA A 81 16.65 4.10 -16.23
CA ALA A 81 16.14 4.33 -14.88
C ALA A 81 14.61 4.48 -14.87
N GLY A 82 14.06 5.17 -15.86
CA GLY A 82 12.61 5.29 -16.08
C GLY A 82 11.96 3.93 -16.38
N ASP A 83 12.58 3.12 -17.25
CA ASP A 83 12.09 1.79 -17.59
C ASP A 83 12.05 0.88 -16.36
N VAL A 84 13.16 0.78 -15.63
CA VAL A 84 13.25 0.03 -14.37
C VAL A 84 12.22 0.56 -13.35
N ASN A 85 11.96 1.87 -13.32
CA ASN A 85 10.95 2.43 -12.44
C ASN A 85 9.53 2.02 -12.84
N ALA A 86 9.22 2.04 -14.15
CA ALA A 86 7.91 1.70 -14.69
C ALA A 86 7.58 0.21 -14.58
N TRP A 87 8.57 -0.67 -14.74
CA TRP A 87 8.39 -2.11 -14.71
C TRP A 87 7.83 -2.64 -13.37
N VAL A 88 8.02 -1.93 -12.23
CA VAL A 88 7.35 -2.30 -10.97
C VAL A 88 5.83 -2.34 -11.14
N PHE A 89 5.26 -1.30 -11.76
CA PHE A 89 3.81 -1.22 -11.93
C PHE A 89 3.33 -2.21 -12.98
N ALA A 90 4.10 -2.44 -14.05
CA ALA A 90 3.78 -3.46 -15.05
C ALA A 90 3.75 -4.87 -14.44
N CYS A 91 4.75 -5.23 -13.62
CA CYS A 91 4.75 -6.48 -12.87
C CYS A 91 3.56 -6.56 -11.92
N ALA A 92 3.25 -5.46 -11.22
CA ALA A 92 2.15 -5.43 -10.27
C ALA A 92 0.79 -5.62 -10.95
N VAL A 93 0.55 -5.08 -12.16
CA VAL A 93 -0.71 -5.27 -12.89
C VAL A 93 -1.00 -6.75 -13.15
N VAL A 94 0.04 -7.53 -13.48
CA VAL A 94 -0.11 -8.98 -13.71
C VAL A 94 -0.19 -9.75 -12.39
N ALA A 95 0.58 -9.34 -11.40
CA ALA A 95 0.67 -10.03 -10.11
C ALA A 95 -0.54 -9.80 -9.20
N THR A 96 -1.18 -8.64 -9.27
CA THR A 96 -2.33 -8.26 -8.42
C THR A 96 -3.52 -9.24 -8.53
N PRO A 97 -4.03 -9.59 -9.72
CA PRO A 97 -5.12 -10.57 -9.81
C PRO A 97 -4.69 -11.96 -9.34
N LEU A 98 -3.43 -12.36 -9.57
CA LEU A 98 -2.92 -13.64 -9.11
C LEU A 98 -2.90 -13.70 -7.58
N PHE A 99 -2.35 -12.68 -6.91
CA PHE A 99 -2.29 -12.64 -5.45
C PHE A 99 -3.64 -12.40 -4.80
N GLY A 100 -4.54 -11.66 -5.43
CA GLY A 100 -5.94 -11.56 -5.01
C GLY A 100 -6.61 -12.93 -4.98
N LEU A 101 -6.51 -13.70 -6.07
CA LEU A 101 -7.06 -15.05 -6.13
C LEU A 101 -6.43 -16.01 -5.10
N VAL A 102 -5.12 -15.89 -4.86
CA VAL A 102 -4.43 -16.68 -3.83
C VAL A 102 -4.95 -16.31 -2.44
N ALA A 103 -5.03 -15.01 -2.10
CA ALA A 103 -5.53 -14.56 -0.82
C ALA A 103 -7.01 -14.94 -0.59
N ASP A 104 -7.81 -14.94 -1.65
CA ASP A 104 -9.22 -15.33 -1.57
C ASP A 104 -9.43 -16.84 -1.49
N ARG A 105 -8.55 -17.64 -2.11
CA ARG A 105 -8.68 -19.12 -2.12
C ARG A 105 -8.07 -19.79 -0.90
N PHE A 106 -6.95 -19.27 -0.39
CA PHE A 106 -6.19 -19.93 0.69
C PHE A 106 -6.50 -19.38 2.09
N GLY A 107 -7.17 -18.22 2.20
CA GLY A 107 -7.29 -17.53 3.50
C GLY A 107 -5.94 -16.95 3.94
N HIS A 108 -5.69 -16.84 5.25
CA HIS A 108 -4.42 -16.36 5.81
C HIS A 108 -3.99 -14.95 5.34
N ARG A 109 -4.95 -14.04 5.23
CA ARG A 109 -4.74 -12.69 4.68
C ARG A 109 -3.65 -11.95 5.44
N SER A 110 -3.62 -12.01 6.77
CA SER A 110 -2.59 -11.37 7.58
C SER A 110 -1.19 -11.99 7.45
N LEU A 111 -1.10 -13.31 7.27
CA LEU A 111 0.18 -13.98 6.98
C LEU A 111 0.72 -13.57 5.61
N ILE A 112 -0.11 -13.63 4.57
CA ILE A 112 0.27 -13.23 3.21
C ILE A 112 0.69 -11.76 3.20
N LEU A 113 -0.06 -10.89 3.88
CA LEU A 113 0.27 -9.48 4.08
C LEU A 113 1.62 -9.27 4.77
N SER A 114 1.93 -10.06 5.80
CA SER A 114 3.23 -10.02 6.48
C SER A 114 4.36 -10.40 5.53
N VAL A 115 4.18 -11.47 4.75
CA VAL A 115 5.16 -11.91 3.74
C VAL A 115 5.40 -10.83 2.69
N GLY A 116 4.34 -10.20 2.18
CA GLY A 116 4.48 -9.08 1.23
C GLY A 116 5.23 -7.90 1.83
N THR A 117 4.97 -7.58 3.09
CA THR A 117 5.61 -6.46 3.78
C THR A 117 7.10 -6.71 4.04
N VAL A 118 7.54 -7.97 4.20
CA VAL A 118 8.97 -8.33 4.31
C VAL A 118 9.76 -8.00 3.04
N LEU A 119 9.12 -8.01 1.87
CA LEU A 119 9.80 -7.76 0.60
C LEU A 119 10.30 -6.31 0.49
N LEU A 120 9.65 -5.34 1.14
CA LEU A 120 10.08 -3.94 1.19
C LEU A 120 11.47 -3.76 1.84
N PRO A 121 11.69 -4.10 3.12
CA PRO A 121 12.99 -3.92 3.75
C PRO A 121 14.08 -4.74 3.05
N VAL A 122 13.75 -5.95 2.56
CA VAL A 122 14.68 -6.76 1.75
C VAL A 122 15.08 -6.02 0.48
N THR A 123 14.14 -5.36 -0.19
CA THR A 123 14.41 -4.58 -1.40
C THR A 123 15.38 -3.43 -1.12
N PHE A 124 15.16 -2.67 -0.04
CA PHE A 124 16.08 -1.57 0.31
C PHE A 124 17.45 -2.07 0.78
N MET A 125 17.50 -3.20 1.47
CA MET A 125 18.77 -3.86 1.83
C MET A 125 19.55 -4.29 0.59
N ILE A 126 18.89 -4.85 -0.44
CA ILE A 126 19.53 -5.20 -1.71
C ILE A 126 20.03 -3.94 -2.43
N LEU A 127 19.24 -2.86 -2.44
CA LEU A 127 19.66 -1.60 -3.04
C LEU A 127 20.88 -1.01 -2.32
N SER A 128 20.90 -1.06 -0.99
CA SER A 128 21.97 -0.50 -0.15
C SER A 128 23.25 -1.32 -0.15
N LEU A 129 23.15 -2.64 -0.02
CA LEU A 129 24.29 -3.51 0.27
C LEU A 129 24.86 -4.19 -0.98
N THR A 130 24.10 -4.25 -2.08
CA THR A 130 24.51 -5.00 -3.27
C THR A 130 24.67 -4.14 -4.52
N HIS A 131 25.68 -4.47 -5.33
CA HIS A 131 25.85 -3.96 -6.70
C HIS A 131 25.00 -4.73 -7.73
N LEU A 132 24.03 -5.53 -7.27
CA LEU A 132 23.11 -6.25 -8.14
C LEU A 132 22.32 -5.28 -9.02
N GLY A 133 21.95 -5.78 -10.21
CA GLY A 133 21.13 -5.03 -11.15
C GLY A 133 19.79 -4.63 -10.54
N PRO A 134 19.30 -3.40 -10.80
CA PRO A 134 18.10 -2.85 -10.14
C PRO A 134 16.79 -3.56 -10.54
N TRP A 135 16.87 -4.52 -11.46
CA TRP A 135 15.78 -5.40 -11.87
C TRP A 135 15.30 -6.32 -10.74
N VAL A 136 16.21 -6.85 -9.91
CA VAL A 136 15.83 -7.74 -8.80
C VAL A 136 15.02 -6.97 -7.75
N SER A 137 15.50 -5.81 -7.35
CA SER A 137 14.78 -4.90 -6.45
C SER A 137 13.43 -4.46 -7.02
N THR A 138 13.37 -4.25 -8.33
CA THR A 138 12.13 -3.86 -9.03
C THR A 138 11.11 -4.99 -9.02
N ALA A 139 11.52 -6.23 -9.30
CA ALA A 139 10.63 -7.38 -9.23
C ALA A 139 10.09 -7.59 -7.81
N LEU A 140 10.95 -7.55 -6.79
CA LEU A 140 10.56 -7.70 -5.38
C LEU A 140 9.58 -6.61 -4.93
N MET A 141 9.87 -5.36 -5.27
CA MET A 141 8.98 -4.23 -4.94
C MET A 141 7.64 -4.33 -5.68
N GLY A 142 7.63 -4.81 -6.93
CA GLY A 142 6.42 -5.03 -7.71
C GLY A 142 5.51 -6.10 -7.09
N VAL A 143 6.10 -7.22 -6.66
CA VAL A 143 5.38 -8.27 -5.93
C VAL A 143 4.80 -7.72 -4.63
N SER A 144 5.61 -7.01 -3.83
CA SER A 144 5.14 -6.33 -2.61
C SER A 144 3.95 -5.41 -2.88
N PHE A 145 4.04 -4.57 -3.91
CA PHE A 145 3.01 -3.59 -4.25
C PHE A 145 1.73 -4.21 -4.79
N SER A 146 1.82 -5.38 -5.43
CA SER A 146 0.61 -6.11 -5.82
C SER A 146 -0.10 -6.76 -4.64
N LEU A 147 0.65 -7.24 -3.65
CA LEU A 147 0.12 -8.10 -2.60
C LEU A 147 -0.42 -7.31 -1.41
N VAL A 148 0.29 -6.27 -0.97
CA VAL A 148 -0.09 -5.50 0.24
C VAL A 148 -1.42 -4.75 0.05
N PRO A 149 -1.61 -3.91 -0.99
CA PRO A 149 -2.89 -3.22 -1.21
C PRO A 149 -4.04 -4.16 -1.52
N ALA A 150 -3.79 -5.27 -2.24
CA ALA A 150 -4.83 -6.25 -2.57
C ALA A 150 -5.48 -6.86 -1.33
N ILE A 151 -4.75 -6.94 -0.21
CA ILE A 151 -5.24 -7.51 1.04
C ILE A 151 -5.73 -6.43 2.01
N ILE A 152 -5.08 -5.28 2.08
CA ILE A 152 -5.43 -4.19 3.02
C ILE A 152 -6.87 -3.69 2.79
N TRP A 153 -7.25 -3.43 1.53
CA TRP A 153 -8.57 -2.86 1.24
C TRP A 153 -9.71 -3.79 1.63
N PRO A 154 -9.74 -5.08 1.21
CA PRO A 154 -10.76 -6.02 1.67
C PRO A 154 -10.73 -6.27 3.18
N SER A 155 -9.55 -6.27 3.79
CA SER A 155 -9.42 -6.48 5.25
C SER A 155 -10.01 -5.32 6.05
N THR A 156 -9.81 -4.08 5.59
CA THR A 156 -10.42 -2.89 6.21
C THR A 156 -11.94 -2.96 6.20
N THR A 157 -12.55 -3.39 5.08
CA THR A 157 -14.01 -3.50 4.97
C THR A 157 -14.59 -4.63 5.82
N LEU A 158 -13.78 -5.63 6.22
CA LEU A 158 -14.23 -6.71 7.11
C LEU A 158 -14.14 -6.34 8.59
N ILE A 159 -13.17 -5.50 8.98
CA ILE A 159 -12.96 -5.11 10.37
C ILE A 159 -13.86 -3.93 10.77
N VAL A 160 -14.18 -3.04 9.83
CA VAL A 160 -14.95 -1.84 10.11
C VAL A 160 -16.43 -2.06 9.83
N GLU A 161 -17.29 -1.67 10.78
CA GLU A 161 -18.74 -1.70 10.60
C GLU A 161 -19.18 -0.87 9.38
N PRO A 162 -20.13 -1.35 8.54
CA PRO A 162 -20.55 -0.65 7.32
C PRO A 162 -20.99 0.80 7.53
N ARG A 163 -21.59 1.11 8.69
CA ARG A 163 -22.02 2.46 9.04
C ARG A 163 -20.84 3.43 9.18
N ARG A 164 -19.71 2.99 9.73
CA ARG A 164 -18.54 3.86 10.01
C ARG A 164 -17.45 3.77 8.94
N LEU A 165 -17.72 3.04 7.86
CA LEU A 165 -16.74 2.78 6.80
C LEU A 165 -16.28 4.08 6.11
N GLY A 166 -17.19 5.01 5.87
CA GLY A 166 -16.85 6.32 5.27
C GLY A 166 -15.86 7.11 6.14
N THR A 167 -16.08 7.15 7.45
CA THR A 167 -15.16 7.80 8.40
C THR A 167 -13.82 7.09 8.44
N ALA A 168 -13.79 5.75 8.49
CA ALA A 168 -12.55 4.98 8.48
C ALA A 168 -11.70 5.23 7.22
N LEU A 169 -12.33 5.21 6.04
CA LEU A 169 -11.65 5.51 4.78
C LEU A 169 -11.15 6.97 4.72
N GLY A 170 -11.92 7.91 5.27
CA GLY A 170 -11.49 9.31 5.42
C GLY A 170 -10.24 9.45 6.29
N VAL A 171 -10.21 8.79 7.44
CA VAL A 171 -9.07 8.77 8.36
C VAL A 171 -7.83 8.15 7.71
N ILE A 172 -7.99 7.02 7.01
CA ILE A 172 -6.92 6.40 6.21
C ILE A 172 -6.33 7.41 5.23
N THR A 173 -7.19 8.10 4.48
CA THR A 173 -6.75 9.04 3.43
C THR A 173 -5.97 10.23 4.01
N VAL A 174 -6.47 10.82 5.10
CA VAL A 174 -5.80 11.96 5.76
C VAL A 174 -4.44 11.55 6.33
N LEU A 175 -4.38 10.43 7.05
CA LEU A 175 -3.13 9.93 7.64
C LEU A 175 -2.15 9.46 6.56
N GLN A 176 -2.63 8.89 5.46
CA GLN A 176 -1.81 8.55 4.31
C GLN A 176 -1.19 9.81 3.70
N ALA A 177 -1.97 10.87 3.47
CA ALA A 177 -1.45 12.12 2.93
C ALA A 177 -0.37 12.74 3.85
N LEU A 178 -0.60 12.71 5.17
CA LEU A 178 0.38 13.16 6.15
C LEU A 178 1.66 12.30 6.15
N GLY A 179 1.52 10.98 6.05
CA GLY A 179 2.65 10.05 5.95
C GLY A 179 3.49 10.27 4.70
N LEU A 180 2.85 10.46 3.54
CA LEU A 180 3.53 10.77 2.28
C LEU A 180 4.24 12.11 2.33
N TRP A 181 3.58 13.14 2.88
CA TRP A 181 4.19 14.46 3.04
C TRP A 181 5.41 14.40 3.96
N GLY A 182 5.27 13.79 5.14
CA GLY A 182 6.33 13.67 6.13
C GLY A 182 7.53 12.88 5.60
N SER A 183 7.27 11.74 4.96
CA SER A 183 8.33 10.89 4.40
C SER A 183 9.09 11.55 3.25
N ASN A 184 8.40 12.19 2.29
CA ASN A 184 9.09 12.96 1.24
C ASN A 184 9.97 14.06 1.85
N ARG A 185 9.47 14.76 2.87
CA ARG A 185 10.22 15.85 3.49
C ARG A 185 11.47 15.37 4.23
N ILE A 186 11.36 14.30 5.00
CA ILE A 186 12.48 13.70 5.73
C ILE A 186 13.49 13.08 4.78
N ALA A 187 13.04 12.31 3.79
CA ALA A 187 13.90 11.69 2.79
C ALA A 187 14.68 12.74 1.98
N GLY A 188 14.01 13.82 1.53
CA GLY A 188 14.65 14.93 0.85
C GLY A 188 15.69 15.63 1.72
N TRP A 189 15.35 15.95 2.97
CA TRP A 189 16.27 16.57 3.91
C TRP A 189 17.50 15.70 4.24
N LEU A 190 17.33 14.38 4.33
CA LEU A 190 18.45 13.44 4.52
C LEU A 190 19.36 13.39 3.29
N ALA A 191 18.78 13.37 2.08
CA ALA A 191 19.55 13.37 0.84
C ALA A 191 20.32 14.68 0.65
N GLU A 192 19.69 15.83 0.93
CA GLU A 192 20.32 17.15 0.82
C GLU A 192 21.51 17.31 1.77
N GLN A 193 21.34 16.97 3.06
CA GLN A 193 22.42 17.09 4.04
C GLN A 193 23.60 16.15 3.76
N ALA A 194 23.32 14.97 3.22
CA ALA A 194 24.35 14.02 2.83
C ALA A 194 25.03 14.42 1.50
N GLY A 195 24.59 15.51 0.86
CA GLY A 195 25.12 16.00 -0.40
C GLY A 195 24.86 15.02 -1.56
N ALA A 196 23.69 14.37 -1.57
CA ALA A 196 23.32 13.42 -2.61
C ALA A 196 23.28 14.12 -3.99
N GLY A 197 23.95 13.52 -4.96
CA GLY A 197 23.99 14.04 -6.32
C GLY A 197 24.90 13.22 -7.23
N PRO A 198 25.08 13.65 -8.49
CA PRO A 198 25.91 12.93 -9.47
C PRO A 198 27.37 12.76 -9.03
N THR A 199 27.88 13.73 -8.27
CA THR A 199 29.27 13.76 -7.77
C THR A 199 29.45 13.02 -6.45
N ASN A 200 28.37 12.73 -5.71
CA ASN A 200 28.41 11.98 -4.46
C ASN A 200 27.23 10.99 -4.35
N PRO A 201 27.33 9.83 -5.02
CA PRO A 201 26.29 8.79 -4.95
C PRO A 201 26.11 8.20 -3.55
N ALA A 202 27.14 8.24 -2.71
CA ALA A 202 27.06 7.74 -1.33
C ALA A 202 26.09 8.56 -0.46
N GLY A 203 25.78 9.81 -0.84
CA GLY A 203 24.81 10.68 -0.17
C GLY A 203 23.38 10.14 -0.16
N TYR A 204 23.04 9.18 -1.01
CA TYR A 204 21.72 8.51 -0.95
C TYR A 204 21.62 7.45 0.16
N SER A 205 22.73 7.04 0.78
CA SER A 205 22.72 5.97 1.79
C SER A 205 21.84 6.28 3.00
N PRO A 206 21.90 7.47 3.64
CA PRO A 206 21.04 7.80 4.78
C PRO A 206 19.54 7.75 4.44
N MET A 207 19.18 8.18 3.23
CA MET A 207 17.81 8.11 2.72
C MET A 207 17.34 6.65 2.56
N ILE A 208 18.18 5.78 1.99
CA ILE A 208 17.85 4.35 1.85
C ILE A 208 17.72 3.66 3.22
N TRP A 209 18.60 3.99 4.18
CA TRP A 209 18.50 3.48 5.54
C TRP A 209 17.23 3.96 6.25
N TYR A 210 16.83 5.22 6.04
CA TYR A 210 15.55 5.73 6.52
C TYR A 210 14.35 4.93 5.98
N PHE A 211 14.29 4.69 4.66
CA PHE A 211 13.24 3.86 4.07
C PHE A 211 13.28 2.41 4.55
N THR A 212 14.48 1.87 4.82
CA THR A 212 14.64 0.53 5.39
C THR A 212 14.09 0.45 6.81
N LEU A 213 14.41 1.41 7.67
CA LEU A 213 13.89 1.46 9.04
C LEU A 213 12.37 1.66 9.05
N LEU A 214 11.85 2.54 8.20
CA LEU A 214 10.42 2.79 8.10
C LEU A 214 9.65 1.58 7.54
N SER A 215 10.26 0.80 6.66
CA SER A 215 9.66 -0.46 6.20
C SER A 215 9.75 -1.59 7.23
N LEU A 216 10.75 -1.58 8.11
CA LEU A 216 10.80 -2.48 9.28
C LEU A 216 9.71 -2.15 10.31
N THR A 217 9.39 -0.86 10.52
CA THR A 217 8.25 -0.49 11.38
C THR A 217 6.91 -0.86 10.73
N ALA A 218 6.79 -0.74 9.41
CA ALA A 218 5.63 -1.27 8.68
C ALA A 218 5.50 -2.78 8.88
N LEU A 219 6.60 -3.52 8.75
CA LEU A 219 6.64 -4.96 9.00
C LEU A 219 6.25 -5.31 10.45
N ALA A 220 6.71 -4.54 11.43
CA ALA A 220 6.30 -4.74 12.82
C ALA A 220 4.78 -4.61 12.99
N SER A 221 4.15 -3.60 12.36
CA SER A 221 2.68 -3.45 12.34
C SER A 221 1.98 -4.65 11.68
N ALA A 222 2.52 -5.16 10.57
CA ALA A 222 1.97 -6.35 9.91
C ALA A 222 2.07 -7.61 10.79
N VAL A 223 3.20 -7.83 11.47
CA VAL A 223 3.40 -8.97 12.37
C VAL A 223 2.50 -8.86 13.61
N LEU A 224 2.32 -7.65 14.15
CA LEU A 224 1.40 -7.42 15.27
C LEU A 224 -0.05 -7.69 14.88
N LEU A 225 -0.46 -7.27 13.68
CA LEU A 225 -1.76 -7.62 13.12
C LEU A 225 -1.92 -9.13 12.99
N TRP A 226 -0.93 -9.82 12.40
CA TRP A 226 -0.96 -11.27 12.25
C TRP A 226 -1.08 -12.01 13.58
N ARG A 227 -0.34 -11.58 14.61
CA ARG A 227 -0.45 -12.15 15.97
C ARG A 227 -1.83 -11.94 16.58
N ARG A 228 -2.43 -10.76 16.37
CA ARG A 228 -3.77 -10.43 16.90
C ARG A 228 -4.86 -11.24 16.18
N GLU A 229 -4.77 -11.35 14.86
CA GLU A 229 -5.73 -12.08 14.03
C GLU A 229 -5.61 -13.60 14.17
N SER A 230 -4.42 -14.11 14.49
CA SER A 230 -4.22 -15.52 14.88
C SER A 230 -4.68 -15.81 16.32
N GLY A 231 -5.01 -14.78 17.09
CA GLY A 231 -5.46 -14.88 18.47
C GLY A 231 -6.98 -14.92 18.63
N PRO A 232 -7.49 -14.97 19.87
CA PRO A 232 -8.92 -15.06 20.16
C PRO A 232 -9.74 -13.81 19.77
N GLN A 233 -9.09 -12.72 19.37
CA GLN A 233 -9.71 -11.46 18.92
C GLN A 233 -9.66 -11.28 17.39
N GLY A 234 -9.42 -12.35 16.64
CA GLY A 234 -9.36 -12.28 15.17
C GLY A 234 -10.73 -12.03 14.53
N HIS A 235 -10.73 -11.22 13.48
CA HIS A 235 -11.91 -10.87 12.67
C HIS A 235 -12.11 -11.85 11.50
N GLY A 236 -11.44 -13.01 11.54
CA GLY A 236 -11.54 -14.04 10.52
C GLY A 236 -10.61 -13.83 9.32
N LEU A 237 -9.65 -12.90 9.39
CA LEU A 237 -8.67 -12.68 8.31
C LEU A 237 -7.79 -13.92 8.04
N GLU A 238 -7.63 -14.78 9.03
CA GLU A 238 -6.91 -16.06 8.92
C GLU A 238 -7.80 -17.22 8.42
N SER A 239 -9.13 -17.06 8.43
CA SER A 239 -10.06 -18.13 8.06
C SER A 239 -10.49 -18.06 6.59
N ALA A 240 -10.31 -19.15 5.84
CA ALA A 240 -10.63 -19.25 4.41
C ALA A 240 -12.15 -19.26 4.08
N GLY A 241 -13.03 -18.80 4.97
CA GLY A 241 -14.47 -19.10 4.91
C GLY A 241 -15.46 -17.97 5.18
N ALA A 242 -15.03 -16.72 5.45
CA ALA A 242 -15.98 -15.66 5.77
C ALA A 242 -16.96 -15.33 4.61
N LEU A 243 -16.56 -15.55 3.36
CA LEU A 243 -17.40 -15.31 2.18
C LEU A 243 -18.43 -16.42 1.90
N THR A 244 -18.38 -17.56 2.58
CA THR A 244 -19.34 -18.67 2.36
C THR A 244 -20.57 -18.56 3.25
N ARG A 245 -20.55 -17.74 4.32
CA ARG A 245 -21.68 -17.59 5.25
C ARG A 245 -22.75 -16.57 4.83
N GLU A 246 -22.49 -15.73 3.82
CA GLU A 246 -23.53 -14.84 3.25
C GLU A 246 -24.33 -15.50 2.11
N ARG A 247 -24.02 -16.75 1.73
CA ARG A 247 -24.72 -17.48 0.65
C ARG A 247 -25.49 -18.73 1.12
N ALA A 248 -25.68 -18.90 2.43
CA ALA A 248 -26.49 -19.96 3.02
C ALA A 248 -27.56 -19.34 3.92
#